data_AF-A0ABD6BRZ4-F1
#
_entry.id   AF-A0ABD6BRZ4-F1
#
_cell.length_a   1.000
_cell.length_b   1.000
_cell.length_c   1.000
_cell.angle_alpha   90.00
_cell.angle_beta   90.00
_cell.angle_gamma   90.00
#
_symmetry.space_group_name_H-M   'P 1'
#
loop_
_entity.id
_entity.type
_entity.pdbx_description
1 polymer ?
#
loop_
_entity_poly.entity_id
_entity_poly.type
_entity_poly.pdbx_seq_one_letter_code
_entity_poly.pdbx_strand_id
1 'polypeptide(L)'
;MSAVGDWLARLTRFHHYHYPVVGIGMLLAAVVLGEPGTHDVVLGPLRVDAYWLVIASSLVLILLSVTDAYDPADYGLDREE
;
A
#
# COMPACT_ATOMS: atom_id res chain seq x y z
N MET A 1 -17.63 -8.80 22.97
CA MET A 1 -17.57 -8.99 21.51
C MET A 1 -17.65 -10.48 21.23
N SER A 2 -18.40 -10.91 20.20
CA SER A 2 -18.31 -12.31 19.75
C SER A 2 -16.92 -12.52 19.14
N ALA A 3 -16.35 -13.72 19.26
CA ALA A 3 -15.05 -14.04 18.67
C ALA A 3 -14.99 -13.75 17.15
N VAL A 4 -16.16 -13.74 16.49
CA VAL A 4 -16.34 -13.44 15.07
C VAL A 4 -16.16 -11.94 14.77
N GLY A 5 -16.70 -11.04 15.60
CA GLY A 5 -16.53 -9.59 15.42
C GLY A 5 -15.06 -9.16 15.55
N ASP A 6 -14.35 -9.73 16.52
CA ASP A 6 -12.92 -9.48 16.73
C ASP A 6 -12.06 -9.97 15.55
N TRP A 7 -12.47 -11.09 14.96
CA TRP A 7 -11.81 -11.65 13.79
C TRP A 7 -12.04 -10.78 12.55
N LEU A 8 -13.26 -10.32 12.31
CA LEU A 8 -13.59 -9.44 11.17
C LEU A 8 -12.86 -8.10 11.27
N ALA A 9 -12.83 -7.48 12.45
CA ALA A 9 -12.11 -6.21 12.66
C ALA A 9 -10.60 -6.34 12.41
N ARG A 10 -9.99 -7.50 12.65
CA ARG A 10 -8.58 -7.74 12.30
C ARG A 10 -8.39 -7.89 10.79
N LEU A 11 -9.30 -8.58 10.12
CA LEU A 11 -9.25 -8.79 8.68
C LEU A 11 -9.38 -7.47 7.92
N THR A 12 -10.38 -6.65 8.25
CA THR A 12 -10.62 -5.35 7.62
C THR A 12 -9.47 -4.38 7.90
N ARG A 13 -8.89 -4.42 9.10
CA ARG A 13 -7.67 -3.67 9.42
C ARG A 13 -6.48 -4.08 8.56
N PHE A 14 -6.26 -5.38 8.35
CA PHE A 14 -5.19 -5.86 7.46
C PHE A 14 -5.45 -5.44 6.01
N HIS A 15 -6.70 -5.54 5.56
CA HIS A 15 -7.12 -5.05 4.25
C HIS A 15 -6.90 -3.54 4.12
N HIS A 16 -7.23 -2.75 5.13
CA HIS A 16 -7.05 -1.30 5.13
C HIS A 16 -5.56 -0.93 5.03
N TYR A 17 -4.70 -1.55 5.84
CA TYR A 17 -3.26 -1.30 5.86
C TYR A 17 -2.45 -2.03 4.78
N HIS A 18 -3.05 -2.38 3.64
CA HIS A 18 -2.32 -2.98 2.52
C HIS A 18 -1.37 -1.97 1.84
N TYR A 19 -1.80 -0.72 1.66
CA TYR A 19 -0.99 0.34 1.04
C TYR A 19 0.40 0.54 1.67
N PRO A 20 0.54 0.73 3.01
CA PRO A 20 1.85 0.92 3.62
C PRO A 20 2.72 -0.34 3.52
N VAL A 21 2.13 -1.52 3.68
CA VAL A 21 2.87 -2.81 3.61
C VAL A 21 3.44 -3.02 2.20
N VAL A 22 2.60 -2.83 1.17
CA VAL A 22 3.03 -2.96 -0.22
C VAL A 22 4.04 -1.88 -0.57
N GLY A 23 3.79 -0.62 -0.19
CA GLY A 23 4.68 0.51 -0.46
C GLY A 23 6.08 0.33 0.16
N ILE A 24 6.15 -0.03 1.45
CA ILE A 24 7.43 -0.29 2.12
C ILE A 24 8.14 -1.50 1.50
N GLY A 25 7.41 -2.58 1.23
CA GLY A 25 7.97 -3.78 0.62
C GLY A 25 8.59 -3.51 -0.77
N MET A 26 7.87 -2.77 -1.61
CA MET A 26 8.36 -2.36 -2.93
C MET A 26 9.56 -1.41 -2.83
N LEU A 27 9.53 -0.46 -1.89
CA LEU A 27 10.64 0.46 -1.67
C LEU A 27 11.91 -0.29 -1.25
N LEU A 28 11.81 -1.21 -0.30
CA LEU A 28 12.95 -2.02 0.15
C LEU A 28 13.49 -2.90 -0.99
N ALA A 29 12.60 -3.55 -1.75
CA ALA A 29 13.02 -4.34 -2.90
C ALA A 29 13.75 -3.49 -3.94
N ALA A 30 13.25 -2.30 -4.26
CA ALA A 30 13.90 -1.38 -5.18
C ALA A 30 15.27 -0.92 -4.67
N VAL A 31 15.38 -0.54 -3.39
CA VAL A 31 16.66 -0.06 -2.81
C VAL A 31 17.71 -1.17 -2.72
N VAL A 32 17.30 -2.41 -2.40
CA VAL A 32 18.23 -3.52 -2.18
C VAL A 32 18.61 -4.23 -3.49
N LEU A 33 17.66 -4.37 -4.41
CA LEU A 33 17.81 -5.21 -5.61
C LEU A 33 17.78 -4.40 -6.92
N GLY A 34 17.38 -3.13 -6.87
CA GLY A 34 17.19 -2.30 -8.05
C GLY A 34 18.47 -1.66 -8.53
N GLU A 35 18.64 -1.64 -9.86
CA GLU A 35 19.71 -0.93 -10.54
C GLU A 35 19.11 0.15 -11.44
N PRO A 36 19.34 1.44 -11.16
CA PRO A 36 18.81 2.54 -11.99
C PRO A 36 19.31 2.46 -13.44
N GLY A 37 18.44 2.77 -14.39
CA GLY A 37 18.75 2.87 -15.82
C GLY A 37 18.87 1.53 -16.55
N THR A 38 18.55 0.42 -15.89
CA THR A 38 18.67 -0.93 -16.48
C THR A 38 17.41 -1.38 -17.21
N HIS A 39 16.24 -0.88 -16.79
CA HIS A 39 14.94 -1.30 -17.30
C HIS A 39 14.11 -0.09 -17.70
N ASP A 40 13.92 0.09 -19.00
CA ASP A 40 13.06 1.15 -19.55
C ASP A 40 11.61 0.66 -19.65
N VAL A 41 10.67 1.47 -19.14
CA VAL A 41 9.24 1.35 -19.42
C VAL A 41 8.88 2.37 -20.49
N VAL A 42 8.25 1.89 -21.56
CA VAL A 42 7.80 2.73 -22.69
C VAL A 42 6.29 2.93 -22.61
N LEU A 43 5.86 4.17 -22.46
CA LEU A 43 4.44 4.58 -22.46
C LEU A 43 4.23 5.59 -23.60
N GLY A 44 3.97 5.07 -24.80
CA GLY A 44 3.89 5.90 -26.01
C GLY A 44 5.22 6.61 -26.31
N PRO A 45 5.26 7.96 -26.40
CA PRO A 45 6.50 8.70 -26.61
C PRO A 45 7.36 8.81 -25.33
N LEU A 46 6.82 8.47 -24.16
CA LEU A 46 7.52 8.59 -22.89
C LEU A 46 8.36 7.34 -22.62
N ARG A 47 9.64 7.55 -22.33
CA ARG A 47 10.53 6.55 -21.74
C ARG A 47 10.85 6.92 -20.32
N VAL A 48 10.57 6.02 -19.39
CA VAL A 48 10.86 6.22 -17.98
C VAL A 48 11.54 4.97 -17.45
N ASP A 49 12.56 5.15 -16.63
CA ASP A 49 13.22 4.08 -15.92
C ASP A 49 12.28 3.45 -14.88
N ALA A 50 12.13 2.11 -14.95
CA ALA A 50 11.30 1.32 -14.07
C ALA A 50 11.70 1.50 -12.60
N TYR A 51 13.00 1.69 -12.31
CA TYR A 51 13.49 1.91 -10.95
C TYR A 51 12.80 3.14 -10.33
N TRP A 52 12.83 4.28 -11.02
CA TRP A 52 12.23 5.52 -10.52
C TRP A 52 10.71 5.45 -10.46
N LEU A 53 10.07 4.72 -11.37
CA LEU A 53 8.64 4.45 -11.28
C LEU A 53 8.30 3.67 -10.01
N VAL A 54 9.04 2.62 -9.69
CA VAL A 54 8.81 1.83 -8.48
C VAL A 54 9.03 2.66 -7.21
N ILE A 55 10.10 3.48 -7.16
CA ILE A 55 10.33 4.40 -6.03
C ILE A 55 9.15 5.37 -5.88
N ALA A 56 8.73 6.04 -6.96
CA ALA A 56 7.64 7.01 -6.92
C ALA A 56 6.31 6.36 -6.51
N SER A 57 5.96 5.21 -7.09
CA SER A 57 4.75 4.46 -6.73
C SER A 57 4.78 4.03 -5.25
N SER A 58 5.93 3.56 -4.75
CA SER A 58 6.08 3.17 -3.35
C SER A 58 5.83 4.35 -2.40
N LEU A 59 6.38 5.53 -2.73
CA LEU A 59 6.16 6.75 -1.96
C LEU A 59 4.69 7.20 -1.98
N VAL A 60 4.01 7.08 -3.13
CA VAL A 60 2.57 7.38 -3.24
C VAL A 60 1.76 6.44 -2.35
N LEU A 61 2.03 5.13 -2.36
CA LEU A 61 1.31 4.17 -1.51
C LEU A 61 1.52 4.46 -0.01
N ILE A 62 2.74 4.83 0.38
CA ILE A 62 3.04 5.26 1.76
C ILE A 62 2.29 6.54 2.09
N LEU A 63 2.27 7.53 1.20
CA LEU A 63 1.55 8.78 1.44
C LEU A 63 0.04 8.55 1.60
N LEU A 64 -0.55 7.72 0.73
CA LEU A 64 -1.96 7.33 0.83
C LEU A 64 -2.27 6.67 2.18
N SER A 65 -1.35 5.84 2.68
CA SER A 65 -1.51 5.20 3.99
C SER A 65 -1.51 6.16 5.18
N VAL A 66 -0.89 7.35 5.04
CA VAL A 66 -0.87 8.37 6.10
C VAL A 66 -2.17 9.19 6.09
N THR A 67 -2.78 9.35 4.91
CA THR A 67 -4.04 10.09 4.76
C THR A 67 -5.27 9.22 5.03
N ASP A 68 -5.13 7.89 5.00
CA ASP A 68 -6.21 6.94 5.20
C ASP A 68 -6.14 6.35 6.61
N ALA A 69 -7.12 6.68 7.45
CA ALA A 69 -7.20 6.20 8.83
C ALA A 69 -8.26 5.11 8.93
N TYR A 70 -7.92 4.00 9.58
CA TYR A 70 -8.85 2.89 9.77
C TYR A 70 -10.01 3.30 10.69
N ASP A 71 -11.23 3.34 10.14
CA ASP A 71 -12.47 3.39 10.91
C ASP A 71 -13.22 2.05 10.79
N PRO A 72 -13.48 1.33 11.90
CA PRO A 72 -14.35 0.15 11.88
C PRO A 72 -15.75 0.42 11.31
N ALA A 73 -16.28 1.63 11.46
CA ALA A 73 -17.60 2.00 10.97
C ALA A 73 -17.69 1.95 9.44
N ASP A 74 -16.60 2.24 8.73
CA ASP A 74 -16.52 2.14 7.26
C ASP A 74 -16.76 0.70 6.75
N TYR A 75 -16.65 -0.28 7.65
CA TYR A 75 -16.84 -1.71 7.38
C TYR A 75 -18.12 -2.27 8.00
N GLY A 76 -19.01 -1.42 8.53
CA GLY A 76 -20.23 -1.86 9.23
C GLY A 76 -19.93 -2.65 10.50
N LEU A 77 -18.79 -2.35 11.14
CA LEU A 77 -18.36 -2.90 12.44
C LEU A 77 -18.52 -1.88 13.57
N ASP A 78 -19.35 -0.87 13.33
CA ASP A 78 -19.83 0.09 14.31
C ASP A 78 -20.45 -0.64 15.50
N ARG A 79 -20.04 -0.23 16.70
CA ARG A 79 -20.65 -0.71 17.92
C ARG A 79 -22.02 -0.06 18.03
N GLU A 80 -23.08 -0.79 17.68
CA GLU A 80 -24.37 -0.53 18.31
C GLU A 80 -24.14 -0.67 19.83
N GLU A 81 -24.25 0.44 20.57
CA GLU A 81 -24.33 0.42 22.03
C GLU A 81 -25.53 -0.41 22.51
#